data_AF-A0A668W0G5-F1
#
_entry.id   AF-A0A668W0G5-F1
#
_cell.length_a   1.000
_cell.length_b   1.000
_cell.length_c   1.000
_cell.angle_alpha   90.00
_cell.angle_beta   90.00
_cell.angle_gamma   90.00
#
_symmetry.space_group_name_H-M   'P 1'
#
loop_
_entity.id
_entity.type
_entity.pdbx_description
1 polymer ?
#
loop_
_entity_poly.entity_id
_entity_poly.type
_entity_poly.pdbx_seq_one_letter_code
_entity_poly.pdbx_strand_id
1 'polypeptide(L)'
;MVLIWTQFGVKHKNGNVKCKVRVMHRGDSSGSSSSAQDVPCLPIKPAGKDFYKVLGVSPESNEDEIKKAYRKMALKFHPDKNSDADAEDRFKEIAEAYEILTDPKKRSIYDHNFQGDPHSTFSSFFNGSDHFDIFFGNEEGDDDLFNPFRRFTFSHVSGSAGPEGGLRKGPRRLQGEVVVHDLLVTLEEVMQGCTKHVKITRSRLNPDGRTLRTEEKVLNVVVKKGWKSGTKITFPREGDETPNSAPADITFILRDQEHPQYKREGSNLVYTAKITLKEALCGCTVNVPTLDNRMMPLPCSDVIKPGAVRRLRGEGLPLPKSPSQRGDLVVEFQVAFPDRIPPQSREIIKHSLAQC
;
A
#
# COMPACT_ATOMS: atom_id res chain seq x y z
N MET A 1 21.49 -0.86 40.39
CA MET A 1 22.65 0.04 40.54
C MET A 1 22.62 1.01 39.38
N VAL A 2 22.37 2.31 39.60
CA VAL A 2 23.31 3.37 40.03
C VAL A 2 23.89 4.11 38.80
N LEU A 3 23.40 5.35 38.62
CA LEU A 3 24.05 6.60 38.15
C LEU A 3 24.85 6.58 36.81
N ILE A 4 24.69 7.46 35.80
CA ILE A 4 24.40 8.92 35.64
C ILE A 4 25.65 9.70 35.14
N TRP A 5 25.51 10.31 33.95
CA TRP A 5 26.30 11.44 33.37
C TRP A 5 27.79 11.14 33.03
N THR A 6 28.55 11.96 32.29
CA THR A 6 28.47 13.43 32.02
C THR A 6 28.97 13.83 30.61
N GLN A 7 28.59 15.02 30.14
CA GLN A 7 29.19 15.71 28.98
C GLN A 7 30.60 16.25 29.28
N PHE A 8 31.40 16.48 28.23
CA PHE A 8 32.19 17.72 28.07
C PHE A 8 32.40 18.03 26.58
N GLY A 9 32.69 19.29 26.24
CA GLY A 9 32.91 19.72 24.85
C GLY A 9 33.77 20.98 24.74
N VAL A 10 34.37 21.20 23.57
CA VAL A 10 35.25 22.35 23.25
C VAL A 10 34.89 22.90 21.87
N LYS A 11 35.01 24.24 21.67
CA LYS A 11 34.41 24.93 20.52
C LYS A 11 35.16 26.20 20.09
N HIS A 12 35.90 26.15 18.97
CA HIS A 12 36.37 27.30 18.17
C HIS A 12 36.51 26.81 16.70
N LYS A 13 35.83 27.35 15.67
CA LYS A 13 35.80 28.71 15.06
C LYS A 13 36.95 29.01 14.06
N ASN A 14 36.61 28.87 12.77
CA ASN A 14 37.10 29.55 11.55
C ASN A 14 38.61 29.50 11.18
N GLY A 15 38.91 29.05 9.95
CA GLY A 15 40.23 29.17 9.30
C GLY A 15 40.19 28.79 7.81
N ASN A 16 40.35 29.78 6.91
CA ASN A 16 40.06 29.78 5.46
C ASN A 16 40.73 28.68 4.59
N VAL A 17 40.15 28.42 3.41
CA VAL A 17 40.51 27.36 2.44
C VAL A 17 41.73 27.70 1.57
N LYS A 18 42.61 26.72 1.30
CA LYS A 18 43.42 26.62 0.06
C LYS A 18 44.10 25.26 -0.13
N CYS A 19 43.61 24.46 -1.07
CA CYS A 19 44.35 23.33 -1.66
C CYS A 19 44.73 23.68 -3.11
N LYS A 20 45.96 23.35 -3.53
CA LYS A 20 46.61 23.95 -4.72
C LYS A 20 46.97 22.88 -5.75
N VAL A 21 46.29 22.91 -6.91
CA VAL A 21 46.57 22.01 -8.05
C VAL A 21 47.88 22.38 -8.75
N ARG A 22 48.64 21.38 -9.20
CA ARG A 22 49.71 21.49 -10.21
C ARG A 22 49.76 20.19 -11.04
N VAL A 23 50.20 20.28 -12.30
CA VAL A 23 50.08 19.24 -13.34
C VAL A 23 51.41 19.12 -14.13
N MET A 24 51.55 18.04 -14.93
CA MET A 24 52.58 17.77 -15.98
C MET A 24 53.95 17.26 -15.50
N HIS A 25 54.71 16.40 -16.22
CA HIS A 25 54.42 15.32 -17.20
C HIS A 25 55.72 14.48 -17.43
N ARG A 26 55.61 13.28 -18.07
CA ARG A 26 56.62 12.39 -18.77
C ARG A 26 58.13 12.67 -18.61
N GLY A 27 59.03 11.68 -18.49
CA GLY A 27 59.07 10.30 -18.99
C GLY A 27 60.48 9.71 -18.79
N ASP A 28 61.09 8.81 -19.57
CA ASP A 28 60.72 7.65 -20.45
C ASP A 28 62.06 7.20 -21.13
N SER A 29 62.45 5.94 -21.44
CA SER A 29 62.08 4.57 -21.05
C SER A 29 63.13 3.55 -21.63
N SER A 30 63.37 2.36 -21.06
CA SER A 30 64.15 1.22 -21.67
C SER A 30 63.83 -0.13 -21.01
N GLY A 31 64.14 -1.29 -21.62
CA GLY A 31 63.77 -2.60 -21.03
C GLY A 31 64.20 -3.89 -21.75
N SER A 32 63.49 -4.98 -21.41
CA SER A 32 63.82 -6.42 -21.57
C SER A 32 64.79 -6.96 -20.48
N SER A 33 64.88 -8.27 -20.21
CA SER A 33 64.40 -9.45 -20.98
C SER A 33 63.87 -10.63 -20.12
N SER A 34 63.80 -11.81 -20.73
CA SER A 34 63.11 -13.06 -20.37
C SER A 34 63.76 -14.00 -19.33
N SER A 35 62.95 -14.53 -18.39
CA SER A 35 62.65 -15.99 -18.23
C SER A 35 61.75 -16.22 -17.00
N ALA A 36 60.42 -16.39 -17.09
CA ALA A 36 59.64 -17.49 -17.69
C ALA A 36 59.56 -18.77 -16.83
N GLN A 37 58.56 -18.83 -15.95
CA GLN A 37 57.90 -20.05 -15.45
C GLN A 37 56.40 -19.76 -15.30
N ASP A 38 55.55 -20.74 -15.59
CA ASP A 38 54.13 -20.51 -15.87
C ASP A 38 53.23 -20.41 -14.63
N VAL A 39 52.29 -19.47 -14.67
CA VAL A 39 51.06 -19.47 -13.86
C VAL A 39 49.87 -19.39 -14.82
N PRO A 40 48.83 -20.23 -14.67
CA PRO A 40 47.73 -20.29 -15.62
C PRO A 40 46.98 -18.96 -15.68
N CYS A 41 46.69 -18.50 -16.90
CA CYS A 41 46.03 -17.24 -17.13
C CYS A 41 44.61 -17.22 -16.53
N LEU A 42 44.39 -16.34 -15.55
CA LEU A 42 43.03 -15.98 -15.15
C LEU A 42 42.34 -15.34 -16.36
N PRO A 43 41.20 -15.88 -16.84
CA PRO A 43 40.55 -15.35 -18.03
C PRO A 43 40.05 -13.93 -17.74
N ILE A 44 40.47 -12.99 -18.58
CA ILE A 44 39.97 -11.61 -18.59
C ILE A 44 38.50 -11.70 -19.03
N LYS A 45 37.57 -11.70 -18.07
CA LYS A 45 36.14 -11.85 -18.35
C LYS A 45 35.59 -10.60 -19.06
N PRO A 46 34.72 -10.76 -20.08
CA PRO A 46 34.11 -9.64 -20.79
C PRO A 46 33.06 -8.90 -19.94
N ALA A 47 32.56 -7.78 -20.46
CA ALA A 47 31.86 -6.72 -19.72
C ALA A 47 30.40 -7.00 -19.30
N GLY A 48 30.12 -8.17 -18.70
CA GLY A 48 28.86 -8.42 -17.99
C GLY A 48 28.82 -7.72 -16.62
N LYS A 49 27.62 -7.36 -16.13
CA LYS A 49 27.45 -6.75 -14.80
C LYS A 49 27.55 -7.81 -13.68
N ASP A 50 28.49 -7.61 -12.76
CA ASP A 50 28.65 -8.42 -11.54
C ASP A 50 27.68 -7.94 -10.43
N PHE A 51 26.48 -8.51 -10.35
CA PHE A 51 25.47 -8.14 -9.34
C PHE A 51 25.95 -8.33 -7.89
N TYR A 52 26.82 -9.33 -7.65
CA TYR A 52 27.51 -9.49 -6.37
C TYR A 52 28.37 -8.26 -6.00
N LYS A 53 29.05 -7.64 -6.98
CA LYS A 53 29.81 -6.39 -6.78
C LYS A 53 28.91 -5.17 -6.65
N VAL A 54 27.79 -5.10 -7.38
CA VAL A 54 26.79 -4.01 -7.28
C VAL A 54 26.20 -3.92 -5.86
N LEU A 55 25.84 -5.05 -5.26
CA LEU A 55 25.37 -5.10 -3.86
C LEU A 55 26.51 -5.05 -2.83
N GLY A 56 27.75 -5.36 -3.23
CA GLY A 56 28.91 -5.41 -2.34
C GLY A 56 28.92 -6.64 -1.42
N VAL A 57 28.56 -7.80 -1.95
CA VAL A 57 28.43 -9.10 -1.26
C VAL A 57 29.28 -10.19 -1.93
N SER A 58 29.49 -11.31 -1.25
CA SER A 58 30.22 -12.47 -1.80
C SER A 58 29.34 -13.28 -2.75
N PRO A 59 29.89 -13.97 -3.78
CA PRO A 59 29.20 -15.07 -4.47
C PRO A 59 28.68 -16.16 -3.53
N GLU A 60 29.34 -16.35 -2.38
CA GLU A 60 28.94 -17.29 -1.32
C GLU A 60 27.98 -16.69 -0.28
N SER A 61 27.55 -15.43 -0.42
CA SER A 61 26.73 -14.77 0.61
C SER A 61 25.34 -15.37 0.73
N ASN A 62 24.84 -15.44 1.97
CA ASN A 62 23.52 -15.97 2.29
C ASN A 62 22.40 -14.95 1.99
N GLU A 63 21.16 -15.41 1.82
CA GLU A 63 20.01 -14.59 1.42
C GLU A 63 19.77 -13.39 2.36
N ASP A 64 19.98 -13.56 3.67
CA ASP A 64 19.86 -12.47 4.65
C ASP A 64 20.97 -11.41 4.54
N GLU A 65 22.17 -11.78 4.07
CA GLU A 65 23.24 -10.84 3.79
C GLU A 65 22.91 -10.01 2.55
N ILE A 66 22.40 -10.65 1.49
CA ILE A 66 21.91 -10.02 0.26
C ILE A 66 20.78 -9.03 0.59
N LYS A 67 19.79 -9.45 1.38
CA LYS A 67 18.72 -8.56 1.91
C LYS A 67 19.27 -7.40 2.76
N LYS A 68 20.34 -7.62 3.54
CA LYS A 68 20.95 -6.59 4.40
C LYS A 68 21.77 -5.58 3.58
N ALA A 69 22.48 -6.04 2.57
CA ALA A 69 23.22 -5.23 1.61
C ALA A 69 22.28 -4.37 0.75
N TYR A 70 21.24 -4.97 0.16
CA TYR A 70 20.20 -4.25 -0.58
C TYR A 70 19.59 -3.12 0.25
N ARG A 71 19.11 -3.40 1.48
CA ARG A 71 18.55 -2.37 2.38
C ARG A 71 19.53 -1.23 2.68
N LYS A 72 20.83 -1.54 2.85
CA LYS A 72 21.89 -0.54 3.09
C LYS A 72 22.14 0.34 1.85
N MET A 73 22.12 -0.26 0.66
CA MET A 73 22.42 0.43 -0.61
C MET A 73 21.20 1.22 -1.12
N ALA A 74 20.00 0.65 -1.05
CA ALA A 74 18.74 1.32 -1.37
C ALA A 74 18.52 2.57 -0.49
N LEU A 75 18.85 2.53 0.81
CA LEU A 75 18.79 3.71 1.68
C LEU A 75 19.85 4.79 1.35
N LYS A 76 20.93 4.44 0.64
CA LYS A 76 22.02 5.35 0.25
C LYS A 76 21.77 6.03 -1.10
N PHE A 77 21.07 5.36 -2.01
CA PHE A 77 20.80 5.83 -3.37
C PHE A 77 19.31 6.09 -3.63
N HIS A 78 18.50 6.21 -2.57
CA HIS A 78 17.08 6.57 -2.70
C HIS A 78 16.94 7.99 -3.29
N PRO A 79 16.13 8.20 -4.35
CA PRO A 79 16.10 9.49 -5.06
C PRO A 79 15.67 10.68 -4.18
N ASP A 80 14.74 10.47 -3.25
CA ASP A 80 14.32 11.47 -2.24
C ASP A 80 15.43 11.83 -1.21
N LYS A 81 16.53 11.06 -1.15
CA LYS A 81 17.61 11.24 -0.17
C LYS A 81 18.99 11.47 -0.77
N ASN A 82 19.15 11.25 -2.07
CA ASN A 82 20.36 11.59 -2.79
C ASN A 82 20.00 12.24 -4.14
N SER A 83 20.43 13.49 -4.32
CA SER A 83 20.23 14.29 -5.53
C SER A 83 21.38 14.16 -6.56
N ASP A 84 22.32 13.22 -6.39
CA ASP A 84 23.29 12.87 -7.43
C ASP A 84 22.55 12.34 -8.68
N ALA A 85 22.89 12.82 -9.87
CA ALA A 85 22.30 12.31 -11.12
C ALA A 85 22.49 10.78 -11.29
N ASP A 86 23.65 10.26 -10.87
CA ASP A 86 23.96 8.83 -10.87
C ASP A 86 23.13 8.00 -9.85
N ALA A 87 22.42 8.62 -8.91
CA ALA A 87 21.77 7.89 -7.82
C ALA A 87 20.64 7.00 -8.32
N GLU A 88 19.83 7.49 -9.26
CA GLU A 88 18.70 6.76 -9.83
C GLU A 88 19.16 5.51 -10.59
N ASP A 89 20.19 5.65 -11.43
CA ASP A 89 20.72 4.52 -12.21
C ASP A 89 21.44 3.49 -11.34
N ARG A 90 22.18 3.93 -10.31
CA ARG A 90 22.71 3.01 -9.29
C ARG A 90 21.58 2.30 -8.54
N PHE A 91 20.48 2.99 -8.24
CA PHE A 91 19.32 2.38 -7.58
C PHE A 91 18.66 1.31 -8.48
N LYS A 92 18.53 1.55 -9.79
CA LYS A 92 18.07 0.56 -10.78
C LYS A 92 18.95 -0.71 -10.73
N GLU A 93 20.28 -0.56 -10.81
CA GLU A 93 21.21 -1.70 -10.73
C GLU A 93 21.14 -2.45 -9.40
N ILE A 94 20.99 -1.72 -8.27
CA ILE A 94 20.83 -2.30 -6.94
C ILE A 94 19.53 -3.12 -6.82
N ALA A 95 18.45 -2.70 -7.48
CA ALA A 95 17.20 -3.44 -7.53
C ALA A 95 17.28 -4.69 -8.42
N GLU A 96 17.84 -4.57 -9.64
CA GLU A 96 18.09 -5.68 -10.58
C GLU A 96 18.92 -6.78 -9.90
N ALA A 97 20.04 -6.39 -9.27
CA ALA A 97 20.92 -7.30 -8.54
C ALA A 97 20.21 -8.02 -7.38
N TYR A 98 19.32 -7.34 -6.66
CA TYR A 98 18.58 -7.93 -5.56
C TYR A 98 17.52 -8.93 -6.03
N GLU A 99 16.80 -8.63 -7.12
CA GLU A 99 15.76 -9.54 -7.65
C GLU A 99 16.37 -10.87 -8.13
N ILE A 100 17.53 -10.80 -8.79
CA ILE A 100 18.22 -11.97 -9.35
C ILE A 100 18.88 -12.81 -8.24
N LEU A 101 19.53 -12.18 -7.26
CA LEU A 101 20.28 -12.90 -6.22
C LEU A 101 19.42 -13.39 -5.03
N THR A 102 18.17 -12.95 -4.90
CA THR A 102 17.26 -13.40 -3.83
C THR A 102 16.48 -14.66 -4.18
N ASP A 103 16.09 -14.87 -5.44
CA ASP A 103 15.43 -16.10 -5.88
C ASP A 103 16.47 -17.19 -6.18
N PRO A 104 16.47 -18.35 -5.47
CA PRO A 104 17.46 -19.42 -5.68
C PRO A 104 17.53 -19.93 -7.13
N LYS A 105 16.42 -19.85 -7.89
CA LYS A 105 16.40 -20.26 -9.31
C LYS A 105 17.03 -19.21 -10.20
N LYS A 106 16.74 -17.92 -9.98
CA LYS A 106 17.36 -16.83 -10.74
C LYS A 106 18.85 -16.73 -10.44
N ARG A 107 19.25 -16.89 -9.18
CA ARG A 107 20.65 -16.97 -8.75
C ARG A 107 21.37 -18.15 -9.41
N SER A 108 20.80 -19.35 -9.34
CA SER A 108 21.38 -20.52 -10.03
C SER A 108 21.49 -20.35 -11.55
N ILE A 109 20.52 -19.70 -12.22
CA ILE A 109 20.60 -19.38 -13.65
C ILE A 109 21.71 -18.34 -13.91
N TYR A 110 21.82 -17.31 -13.07
CA TYR A 110 22.84 -16.27 -13.16
C TYR A 110 24.25 -16.84 -12.99
N ASP A 111 24.47 -17.60 -11.92
CA ASP A 111 25.76 -18.24 -11.61
C ASP A 111 26.19 -19.24 -12.70
N HIS A 112 25.23 -19.98 -13.27
CA HIS A 112 25.49 -20.96 -14.33
C HIS A 112 25.69 -20.32 -15.72
N ASN A 113 24.94 -19.26 -16.05
CA ASN A 113 24.97 -18.63 -17.36
C ASN A 113 25.90 -17.40 -17.43
N PHE A 114 26.82 -17.22 -16.46
CA PHE A 114 27.77 -16.10 -16.40
C PHE A 114 28.92 -16.16 -17.43
N GLN A 115 28.58 -16.57 -18.65
CA GLN A 115 29.34 -16.48 -19.90
C GLN A 115 28.55 -15.77 -21.02
N GLY A 116 27.27 -15.43 -20.80
CA GLY A 116 26.42 -14.68 -21.74
C GLY A 116 25.82 -13.43 -21.11
N ASP A 117 25.28 -12.52 -21.94
CA ASP A 117 24.78 -11.23 -21.47
C ASP A 117 23.59 -11.37 -20.50
N PRO A 118 23.67 -10.80 -19.28
CA PRO A 118 22.55 -10.79 -18.34
C PRO A 118 21.30 -10.13 -18.94
N HIS A 119 21.48 -9.03 -19.67
CA HIS A 119 20.39 -8.29 -20.31
C HIS A 119 19.71 -9.08 -21.44
N SER A 120 20.46 -9.89 -22.19
CA SER A 120 19.89 -10.80 -23.21
C SER A 120 19.11 -11.95 -22.57
N THR A 121 19.59 -12.48 -21.44
CA THR A 121 18.89 -13.52 -20.67
C THR A 121 17.62 -12.96 -20.03
N PHE A 122 17.68 -11.76 -19.44
CA PHE A 122 16.55 -11.08 -18.79
C PHE A 122 15.44 -10.74 -19.80
N SER A 123 15.79 -10.07 -20.91
CA SER A 123 14.82 -9.75 -21.98
C SER A 123 14.15 -10.98 -22.59
N SER A 124 14.88 -12.10 -22.71
CA SER A 124 14.34 -13.39 -23.18
C SER A 124 13.34 -14.04 -22.21
N PHE A 125 13.47 -13.78 -20.90
CA PHE A 125 12.52 -14.28 -19.88
C PHE A 125 11.37 -13.30 -19.59
N PHE A 126 11.57 -11.99 -19.80
CA PHE A 126 10.61 -10.93 -19.45
C PHE A 126 10.02 -10.17 -20.65
N ASN A 127 10.07 -10.76 -21.85
CA ASN A 127 9.28 -10.34 -23.04
C ASN A 127 9.43 -8.84 -23.42
N GLY A 128 10.60 -8.24 -23.20
CA GLY A 128 10.98 -6.94 -23.78
C GLY A 128 10.16 -5.71 -23.35
N SER A 129 9.69 -5.64 -22.11
CA SER A 129 9.00 -4.44 -21.59
C SER A 129 9.72 -3.84 -20.37
N ASP A 130 10.09 -2.56 -20.44
CA ASP A 130 10.68 -1.82 -19.31
C ASP A 130 9.69 -1.72 -18.15
N HIS A 131 10.00 -2.40 -17.05
CA HIS A 131 9.07 -2.54 -15.91
C HIS A 131 9.12 -1.35 -14.92
N PHE A 132 10.01 -0.38 -15.12
CA PHE A 132 10.30 0.66 -14.13
C PHE A 132 9.17 1.69 -13.98
N ASP A 133 8.46 2.03 -15.05
CA ASP A 133 7.29 2.94 -15.01
C ASP A 133 6.14 2.37 -14.16
N ILE A 134 6.00 1.04 -14.10
CA ILE A 134 4.99 0.36 -13.27
C ILE A 134 5.36 0.43 -11.77
N PHE A 135 6.63 0.68 -11.45
CA PHE A 135 7.15 0.75 -10.08
C PHE A 135 7.26 2.20 -9.56
N PHE A 136 7.73 3.13 -10.39
CA PHE A 136 8.07 4.51 -10.01
C PHE A 136 7.31 5.62 -10.75
N GLY A 137 6.40 5.30 -11.68
CA GLY A 137 5.51 6.29 -12.29
C GLY A 137 4.62 7.01 -11.26
N ASN A 138 4.61 8.35 -11.30
CA ASN A 138 4.10 9.20 -10.23
C ASN A 138 2.73 9.84 -10.53
N GLU A 139 1.74 9.61 -9.67
CA GLU A 139 0.70 10.60 -9.32
C GLU A 139 0.01 10.24 -7.98
N GLU A 140 0.26 11.09 -6.98
CA GLU A 140 -0.53 11.46 -5.76
C GLU A 140 -1.33 10.39 -4.94
N GLY A 141 -1.08 10.31 -3.61
CA GLY A 141 -2.09 9.80 -2.65
C GLY A 141 -1.69 8.92 -1.43
N ASP A 142 -0.69 9.32 -0.64
CA ASP A 142 -0.40 8.95 0.77
C ASP A 142 -0.29 7.48 1.29
N ASP A 143 0.83 7.23 1.99
CA ASP A 143 1.03 6.39 3.20
C ASP A 143 0.74 4.86 3.26
N ASP A 144 1.79 4.05 2.99
CA ASP A 144 2.27 2.98 3.90
C ASP A 144 3.73 2.56 3.53
N LEU A 145 4.71 3.49 3.62
CA LEU A 145 6.04 3.49 2.98
C LEU A 145 7.02 2.31 3.30
N PHE A 146 6.65 1.32 4.12
CA PHE A 146 7.59 0.32 4.65
C PHE A 146 7.11 -1.15 4.63
N ASN A 147 6.47 -1.61 3.54
CA ASN A 147 6.07 -3.03 3.41
C ASN A 147 6.34 -3.65 2.01
N PRO A 148 7.45 -4.39 1.82
CA PRO A 148 7.99 -4.75 0.49
C PRO A 148 7.29 -5.91 -0.25
N PHE A 149 6.07 -6.30 0.15
CA PHE A 149 5.36 -7.48 -0.38
C PHE A 149 3.93 -7.18 -0.90
N ARG A 150 3.56 -5.91 -1.15
CA ARG A 150 2.16 -5.53 -1.42
C ARG A 150 1.84 -4.82 -2.75
N ARG A 151 2.74 -4.84 -3.75
CA ARG A 151 2.39 -4.46 -5.14
C ARG A 151 2.59 -5.56 -6.21
N PHE A 152 3.29 -6.65 -5.89
CA PHE A 152 3.41 -7.82 -6.79
C PHE A 152 2.25 -8.81 -6.62
N THR A 153 1.06 -8.42 -7.09
CA THR A 153 0.09 -9.41 -7.58
C THR A 153 0.63 -10.01 -8.88
N PHE A 154 1.36 -11.12 -8.78
CA PHE A 154 1.98 -11.80 -9.93
C PHE A 154 0.94 -12.56 -10.76
N SER A 155 0.01 -11.81 -11.38
CA SER A 155 -1.00 -12.31 -12.29
C SER A 155 -1.44 -11.22 -13.26
N HIS A 156 -1.32 -11.51 -14.56
CA HIS A 156 -1.95 -10.80 -15.67
C HIS A 156 -1.72 -9.28 -15.79
N VAL A 157 -0.61 -8.90 -16.43
CA VAL A 157 -0.73 -8.04 -17.62
C VAL A 157 -0.03 -8.73 -18.79
N SER A 158 -0.73 -8.94 -19.91
CA SER A 158 -0.16 -9.58 -21.10
C SER A 158 -1.04 -9.38 -22.33
N GLY A 159 -0.72 -8.39 -23.15
CA GLY A 159 -1.45 -7.97 -24.34
C GLY A 159 -1.66 -6.45 -24.32
N SER A 160 -1.46 -5.69 -25.40
CA SER A 160 -1.08 -6.00 -26.79
C SER A 160 0.07 -5.05 -27.24
N ALA A 161 0.64 -5.04 -28.46
CA ALA A 161 0.29 -5.65 -29.75
C ALA A 161 1.55 -6.09 -30.55
N GLY A 162 1.39 -6.50 -31.82
CA GLY A 162 2.48 -7.02 -32.70
C GLY A 162 3.24 -5.95 -33.50
N PRO A 163 4.04 -6.32 -34.53
CA PRO A 163 3.67 -7.30 -35.56
C PRO A 163 4.64 -8.48 -35.81
N GLU A 164 4.23 -9.37 -36.73
CA GLU A 164 4.95 -10.45 -37.44
C GLU A 164 5.90 -11.41 -36.68
N GLY A 165 5.46 -12.67 -36.53
CA GLY A 165 6.25 -13.78 -36.01
C GLY A 165 5.39 -15.04 -35.81
N GLY A 166 5.28 -15.89 -36.84
CA GLY A 166 4.26 -16.94 -36.92
C GLY A 166 4.51 -18.20 -36.08
N LEU A 167 4.27 -18.16 -34.76
CA LEU A 167 4.09 -19.36 -33.94
C LEU A 167 2.64 -19.55 -33.49
N ARG A 168 2.17 -20.81 -33.51
CA ARG A 168 0.80 -21.20 -33.13
C ARG A 168 0.56 -21.04 -31.62
N LYS A 169 0.20 -19.84 -31.17
CA LYS A 169 -0.50 -19.67 -29.89
C LYS A 169 -1.84 -20.41 -29.98
N GLY A 170 -2.04 -21.41 -29.11
CA GLY A 170 -3.35 -22.02 -28.90
C GLY A 170 -4.37 -20.97 -28.47
N PRO A 171 -5.69 -21.22 -28.66
CA PRO A 171 -6.72 -20.22 -28.42
C PRO A 171 -6.63 -19.70 -26.98
N ARG A 172 -6.35 -18.40 -26.86
CA ARG A 172 -6.28 -17.72 -25.58
C ARG A 172 -7.69 -17.70 -25.02
N ARG A 173 -7.99 -18.57 -24.05
CA ARG A 173 -9.33 -18.69 -23.46
C ARG A 173 -9.78 -17.32 -22.99
N LEU A 174 -10.86 -16.83 -23.59
CA LEU A 174 -11.51 -15.58 -23.23
C LEU A 174 -12.14 -15.79 -21.86
N GLN A 175 -11.39 -15.48 -20.80
CA GLN A 175 -11.93 -15.48 -19.44
C GLN A 175 -13.17 -14.60 -19.43
N GLY A 176 -14.30 -15.19 -19.03
CA GLY A 176 -15.58 -14.49 -18.98
C GLY A 176 -15.50 -13.26 -18.08
N GLU A 177 -16.37 -12.28 -18.36
CA GLU A 177 -16.43 -11.04 -17.59
C GLU A 177 -16.58 -11.34 -16.10
N VAL A 178 -15.76 -10.68 -15.27
CA VAL A 178 -15.75 -10.93 -13.82
C VAL A 178 -17.06 -10.41 -13.25
N VAL A 179 -17.89 -11.33 -12.74
CA VAL A 179 -19.20 -10.99 -12.18
C VAL A 179 -18.98 -10.29 -10.84
N VAL A 180 -19.38 -9.01 -10.76
CA VAL A 180 -19.25 -8.19 -9.56
C VAL A 180 -20.61 -8.02 -8.87
N HIS A 181 -20.63 -8.21 -7.56
CA HIS A 181 -21.82 -8.02 -6.72
C HIS A 181 -21.47 -7.15 -5.51
N ASP A 182 -22.29 -6.14 -5.20
CA ASP A 182 -22.14 -5.40 -3.95
C ASP A 182 -22.73 -6.21 -2.78
N LEU A 183 -21.95 -6.37 -1.71
CA LEU A 183 -22.34 -7.04 -0.48
C LEU A 183 -22.58 -5.99 0.61
N LEU A 184 -23.85 -5.58 0.74
CA LEU A 184 -24.31 -4.67 1.79
C LEU A 184 -24.09 -5.30 3.18
N VAL A 185 -23.48 -4.56 4.09
CA VAL A 185 -23.29 -4.92 5.51
C VAL A 185 -23.63 -3.75 6.42
N THR A 186 -24.26 -4.02 7.56
CA THR A 186 -24.54 -3.00 8.57
C THR A 186 -23.30 -2.67 9.40
N LEU A 187 -23.35 -1.57 10.15
CA LEU A 187 -22.23 -1.14 10.99
C LEU A 187 -22.01 -2.12 12.15
N GLU A 188 -23.08 -2.70 12.69
CA GLU A 188 -23.07 -3.72 13.75
C GLU A 188 -22.42 -5.02 13.23
N GLU A 189 -22.74 -5.43 12.00
CA GLU A 189 -22.10 -6.58 11.34
C GLU A 189 -20.60 -6.35 11.10
N VAL A 190 -20.17 -5.13 10.78
CA VAL A 190 -18.75 -4.77 10.67
C VAL A 190 -18.07 -4.70 12.05
N MET A 191 -18.80 -4.32 13.10
CA MET A 191 -18.29 -4.26 14.47
C MET A 191 -18.10 -5.66 15.09
N GLN A 192 -19.06 -6.56 14.87
CA GLN A 192 -19.06 -7.90 15.45
C GLN A 192 -18.40 -8.95 14.53
N GLY A 193 -18.37 -8.71 13.22
CA GLY A 193 -18.04 -9.71 12.20
C GLY A 193 -19.23 -10.65 11.96
N CYS A 194 -19.45 -11.06 10.72
CA CYS A 194 -20.55 -11.95 10.35
C CYS A 194 -20.13 -12.93 9.24
N THR A 195 -21.00 -13.90 8.94
CA THR A 195 -20.92 -14.70 7.70
C THR A 195 -22.22 -14.53 6.95
N LYS A 196 -22.16 -14.01 5.72
CA LYS A 196 -23.35 -13.88 4.86
C LYS A 196 -23.46 -15.05 3.91
N HIS A 197 -24.63 -15.66 3.88
CA HIS A 197 -24.99 -16.74 2.96
C HIS A 197 -25.63 -16.13 1.72
N VAL A 198 -24.84 -15.95 0.65
CA VAL A 198 -25.29 -15.30 -0.58
C VAL A 198 -25.66 -16.37 -1.60
N LYS A 199 -26.92 -16.40 -2.04
CA LYS A 199 -27.37 -17.27 -3.13
C LYS A 199 -26.94 -16.67 -4.47
N ILE A 200 -26.27 -17.47 -5.30
CA ILE A 200 -25.88 -17.15 -6.67
C ILE A 200 -26.58 -18.09 -7.65
N THR A 201 -26.79 -17.61 -8.87
CA THR A 201 -27.17 -18.38 -10.05
C THR A 201 -25.99 -18.41 -11.02
N ARG A 202 -25.73 -19.55 -11.66
CA ARG A 202 -24.61 -19.70 -12.62
C ARG A 202 -24.90 -20.71 -13.72
N SER A 203 -24.32 -20.48 -14.88
CA SER A 203 -24.36 -21.37 -16.03
C SER A 203 -23.22 -22.38 -15.96
N ARG A 204 -23.49 -23.67 -16.10
CA ARG A 204 -22.49 -24.75 -16.21
C ARG A 204 -22.70 -25.53 -17.49
N LEU A 205 -21.61 -26.02 -18.09
CA LEU A 205 -21.67 -26.84 -19.29
C LEU A 205 -22.19 -28.24 -18.94
N ASN A 206 -23.09 -28.78 -19.77
CA ASN A 206 -23.54 -30.16 -19.65
C ASN A 206 -22.49 -31.13 -20.24
N PRO A 207 -22.55 -32.44 -19.90
CA PRO A 207 -21.66 -33.46 -20.46
C PRO A 207 -21.62 -33.49 -22.00
N ASP A 208 -22.70 -33.06 -22.66
CA ASP A 208 -22.81 -32.94 -24.13
C ASP A 208 -21.84 -31.91 -24.75
N GLY A 209 -21.18 -31.08 -23.94
CA GLY A 209 -20.22 -30.05 -24.37
C GLY A 209 -20.83 -28.87 -25.15
N ARG A 210 -22.16 -28.80 -25.28
CA ARG A 210 -22.88 -27.82 -26.11
C ARG A 210 -23.99 -27.08 -25.40
N THR A 211 -24.75 -27.77 -24.54
CA THR A 211 -25.88 -27.21 -23.80
C THR A 211 -25.40 -26.68 -22.44
N LEU A 212 -25.99 -25.58 -21.99
CA LEU A 212 -25.77 -25.02 -20.65
C LEU A 212 -26.93 -25.41 -19.72
N ARG A 213 -26.63 -25.58 -18.43
CA ARG A 213 -27.63 -25.67 -17.35
C ARG A 213 -27.41 -24.55 -16.34
N THR A 214 -28.49 -23.98 -15.83
CA THR A 214 -28.43 -23.07 -14.67
C THR A 214 -28.36 -23.90 -13.39
N GLU A 215 -27.43 -23.55 -12.50
CA GLU A 215 -27.25 -24.12 -11.18
C GLU A 215 -27.36 -23.00 -10.13
N GLU A 216 -28.00 -23.29 -9.01
CA GLU A 216 -28.04 -22.40 -7.86
C GLU A 216 -27.05 -22.87 -6.80
N LYS A 217 -26.29 -21.95 -6.20
CA LYS A 217 -25.34 -22.26 -5.13
C LYS A 217 -25.36 -21.17 -4.05
N VAL A 218 -25.14 -21.56 -2.80
CA VAL A 218 -24.92 -20.60 -1.70
C VAL A 218 -23.42 -20.47 -1.46
N LEU A 219 -22.93 -19.22 -1.44
CA LEU A 219 -21.56 -18.87 -1.07
C LEU A 219 -21.55 -18.26 0.33
N ASN A 220 -20.58 -18.68 1.14
CA ASN A 220 -20.43 -18.24 2.54
C ASN A 220 -19.37 -17.15 2.62
N VAL A 221 -19.78 -15.89 2.65
CA VAL A 221 -18.88 -14.73 2.67
C VAL A 221 -18.60 -14.33 4.12
N VAL A 222 -17.40 -14.64 4.62
CA VAL A 222 -16.97 -14.30 5.99
C VAL A 222 -16.45 -12.87 6.04
N VAL A 223 -17.22 -11.98 6.69
CA VAL A 223 -16.89 -10.57 6.90
C VAL A 223 -16.21 -10.40 8.25
N LYS A 224 -14.93 -10.01 8.26
CA LYS A 224 -14.16 -9.85 9.51
C LYS A 224 -14.37 -8.47 10.13
N LYS A 225 -14.24 -8.43 11.47
CA LYS A 225 -14.31 -7.19 12.27
C LYS A 225 -13.46 -6.07 11.67
N GLY A 226 -14.06 -4.88 11.55
CA GLY A 226 -13.37 -3.67 11.10
C GLY A 226 -13.07 -3.57 9.60
N TRP A 227 -13.50 -4.53 8.77
CA TRP A 227 -13.30 -4.47 7.32
C TRP A 227 -13.83 -3.17 6.71
N LYS A 228 -13.04 -2.54 5.83
CA LYS A 228 -13.37 -1.27 5.16
C LYS A 228 -14.38 -1.51 4.03
N SER A 229 -15.25 -0.54 3.76
CA SER A 229 -15.96 -0.44 2.48
C SER A 229 -14.99 -0.58 1.30
N GLY A 230 -15.44 -1.20 0.22
CA GLY A 230 -14.62 -1.51 -0.96
C GLY A 230 -13.75 -2.78 -0.83
N THR A 231 -13.75 -3.48 0.31
CA THR A 231 -13.03 -4.75 0.46
C THR A 231 -13.57 -5.78 -0.53
N LYS A 232 -12.72 -6.30 -1.42
CA LYS A 232 -13.09 -7.31 -2.42
C LYS A 232 -12.91 -8.74 -1.88
N ILE A 233 -13.90 -9.60 -2.11
CA ILE A 233 -13.86 -11.04 -1.79
C ILE A 233 -14.17 -11.82 -3.06
N THR A 234 -13.13 -12.43 -3.65
CA THR A 234 -13.24 -13.19 -4.91
C THR A 234 -13.38 -14.69 -4.64
N PHE A 235 -14.36 -15.29 -5.30
CA PHE A 235 -14.68 -16.71 -5.29
C PHE A 235 -14.32 -17.31 -6.66
N PRO A 236 -13.18 -18.02 -6.77
CA PRO A 236 -12.65 -18.43 -8.06
C PRO A 236 -13.49 -19.54 -8.71
N ARG A 237 -13.75 -19.42 -10.01
CA ARG A 237 -14.55 -20.36 -10.83
C ARG A 237 -15.99 -20.60 -10.34
N GLU A 238 -16.55 -19.73 -9.51
CA GLU A 238 -17.95 -19.84 -9.07
C GLU A 238 -18.94 -19.16 -10.03
N GLY A 239 -18.48 -18.25 -10.91
CA GLY A 239 -19.28 -17.54 -11.93
C GLY A 239 -19.59 -18.37 -13.17
N ASP A 240 -20.13 -17.75 -14.23
CA ASP A 240 -20.59 -18.45 -15.44
C ASP A 240 -19.49 -19.20 -16.20
N GLU A 241 -19.86 -20.34 -16.77
CA GLU A 241 -19.02 -21.17 -17.64
C GLU A 241 -19.54 -21.09 -19.09
N THR A 242 -18.63 -21.02 -20.06
CA THR A 242 -18.96 -21.00 -21.50
C THR A 242 -18.23 -22.13 -22.22
N PRO A 243 -18.72 -22.64 -23.37
CA PRO A 243 -18.07 -23.75 -24.08
C PRO A 243 -16.58 -23.50 -24.45
N ASN A 244 -16.14 -22.24 -24.49
CA ASN A 244 -14.80 -21.82 -24.89
C ASN A 244 -13.89 -21.35 -23.73
N SER A 245 -14.40 -21.29 -22.49
CA SER A 245 -13.64 -20.83 -21.31
C SER A 245 -13.90 -21.67 -20.06
N ALA A 246 -12.91 -21.71 -19.17
CA ALA A 246 -13.16 -22.11 -17.79
C ALA A 246 -14.16 -21.14 -17.12
N PRO A 247 -14.87 -21.56 -16.04
CA PRO A 247 -15.81 -20.69 -15.34
C PRO A 247 -15.16 -19.40 -14.84
N ALA A 248 -15.89 -18.30 -14.93
CA ALA A 248 -15.48 -16.99 -14.44
C ALA A 248 -15.42 -16.94 -12.90
N ASP A 249 -14.76 -15.91 -12.38
CA ASP A 249 -14.69 -15.63 -10.94
C ASP A 249 -15.83 -14.68 -10.54
N ILE A 250 -16.44 -14.90 -9.37
CA ILE A 250 -17.38 -13.94 -8.77
C ILE A 250 -16.61 -13.10 -7.75
N THR A 251 -16.78 -11.78 -7.76
CA THR A 251 -16.20 -10.88 -6.76
C THR A 251 -17.27 -10.10 -6.04
N PHE A 252 -17.40 -10.33 -4.73
CA PHE A 252 -18.19 -9.48 -3.85
C PHE A 252 -17.38 -8.24 -3.44
N ILE A 253 -18.00 -7.07 -3.49
CA ILE A 253 -17.43 -5.83 -2.95
C ILE A 253 -18.20 -5.45 -1.69
N LEU A 254 -17.52 -5.40 -0.55
CA LEU A 254 -18.13 -4.98 0.70
C LEU A 254 -18.62 -3.53 0.61
N ARG A 255 -19.88 -3.27 0.94
CA ARG A 255 -20.47 -1.92 1.01
C ARG A 255 -21.15 -1.71 2.35
N ASP A 256 -20.99 -0.52 2.92
CA ASP A 256 -21.77 -0.16 4.09
C ASP A 256 -23.23 0.06 3.69
N GLN A 257 -24.15 -0.57 4.41
CA GLN A 257 -25.57 -0.23 4.37
C GLN A 257 -25.80 1.10 5.09
N GLU A 258 -26.69 1.94 4.57
CA GLU A 258 -27.05 3.21 5.20
C GLU A 258 -27.63 2.99 6.61
N HIS A 259 -27.14 3.76 7.59
CA HIS A 259 -27.55 3.65 8.99
C HIS A 259 -28.19 4.97 9.48
N PRO A 260 -29.39 4.94 10.09
CA PRO A 260 -30.21 6.13 10.33
C PRO A 260 -29.63 7.16 11.32
N GLN A 261 -28.61 6.81 12.10
CA GLN A 261 -27.99 7.70 13.09
C GLN A 261 -26.48 7.93 12.90
N TYR A 262 -25.81 7.15 12.05
CA TYR A 262 -24.35 7.13 11.98
C TYR A 262 -23.87 7.10 10.53
N LYS A 263 -22.96 8.00 10.18
CA LYS A 263 -22.21 7.94 8.92
C LYS A 263 -20.83 7.33 9.19
N ARG A 264 -20.42 6.32 8.42
CA ARG A 264 -19.11 5.70 8.57
C ARG A 264 -18.01 6.57 7.93
N GLU A 265 -16.90 6.74 8.64
CA GLU A 265 -15.68 7.37 8.11
C GLU A 265 -14.46 6.46 8.38
N GLY A 266 -14.25 5.50 7.48
CA GLY A 266 -13.17 4.52 7.60
C GLY A 266 -13.34 3.55 8.78
N SER A 267 -12.78 3.90 9.93
CA SER A 267 -12.99 3.19 11.22
C SER A 267 -13.66 4.05 12.29
N ASN A 268 -13.87 5.34 12.01
CA ASN A 268 -14.65 6.23 12.85
C ASN A 268 -16.14 6.15 12.46
N LEU A 269 -16.99 6.60 13.37
CA LEU A 269 -18.42 6.82 13.14
C LEU A 269 -18.71 8.30 13.40
N VAL A 270 -19.55 8.92 12.57
CA VAL A 270 -20.01 10.31 12.74
C VAL A 270 -21.47 10.29 13.15
N TYR A 271 -21.79 10.91 14.30
CA TYR A 271 -23.13 11.09 14.83
C TYR A 271 -23.47 12.59 14.88
N THR A 272 -24.58 12.99 14.28
CA THR A 272 -25.05 14.39 14.29
C THR A 272 -25.94 14.64 15.51
N ALA A 273 -25.35 15.22 16.56
CA ALA A 273 -26.06 15.67 17.75
C ALA A 273 -26.85 16.95 17.46
N LYS A 274 -28.17 16.89 17.58
CA LYS A 274 -29.04 18.07 17.50
C LYS A 274 -29.21 18.66 18.90
N ILE A 275 -28.84 19.93 19.08
CA ILE A 275 -29.00 20.68 20.33
C ILE A 275 -29.70 22.00 20.06
N THR A 276 -30.43 22.56 21.04
CA THR A 276 -31.02 23.88 20.92
C THR A 276 -29.99 24.99 21.08
N LEU A 277 -30.29 26.19 20.56
CA LEU A 277 -29.49 27.40 20.81
C LEU A 277 -29.27 27.68 22.31
N LYS A 278 -30.24 27.36 23.17
CA LYS A 278 -30.10 27.49 24.63
C LYS A 278 -29.00 26.57 25.15
N GLU A 279 -29.02 25.29 24.78
CA GLU A 279 -28.04 24.29 25.19
C GLU A 279 -26.64 24.57 24.61
N ALA A 280 -26.59 25.16 23.41
CA ALA A 280 -25.35 25.58 22.77
C ALA A 280 -24.68 26.79 23.46
N LEU A 281 -25.46 27.70 24.05
CA LEU A 281 -24.96 28.92 24.72
C LEU A 281 -24.79 28.76 26.24
N CYS A 282 -25.72 28.08 26.91
CA CYS A 282 -25.74 27.92 28.38
C CYS A 282 -25.11 26.60 28.85
N GLY A 283 -24.70 25.73 27.93
CA GLY A 283 -24.22 24.38 28.21
C GLY A 283 -25.33 23.35 28.40
N CYS A 284 -24.95 22.08 28.29
CA CYS A 284 -25.82 20.90 28.41
C CYS A 284 -25.00 19.64 28.72
N THR A 285 -25.67 18.48 28.75
CA THR A 285 -25.00 17.17 28.64
C THR A 285 -25.76 16.36 27.61
N VAL A 286 -25.10 16.02 26.50
CA VAL A 286 -25.72 15.26 25.41
C VAL A 286 -25.48 13.78 25.66
N ASN A 287 -26.56 13.01 25.81
CA ASN A 287 -26.47 11.56 25.89
C ASN A 287 -26.34 10.99 24.47
N VAL A 288 -25.10 10.70 24.06
CA VAL A 288 -24.77 10.20 22.73
C VAL A 288 -25.02 8.70 22.67
N PRO A 289 -25.84 8.17 21.76
CA PRO A 289 -25.96 6.74 21.55
C PRO A 289 -24.67 6.19 20.93
N THR A 290 -24.27 4.99 21.33
CA THR A 290 -23.16 4.23 20.73
C THR A 290 -23.70 3.07 19.90
N LEU A 291 -22.87 2.52 19.01
CA LEU A 291 -23.21 1.36 18.21
C LEU A 291 -23.45 0.09 19.05
N ASP A 292 -22.97 0.05 20.30
CA ASP A 292 -23.26 -1.01 21.28
C ASP A 292 -24.56 -0.78 22.07
N ASN A 293 -25.43 0.14 21.63
CA ASN A 293 -26.67 0.57 22.30
C ASN A 293 -26.49 1.13 23.73
N ARG A 294 -25.27 1.53 24.11
CA ARG A 294 -24.99 2.27 25.36
C ARG A 294 -25.18 3.77 25.14
N MET A 295 -25.72 4.48 26.12
CA MET A 295 -25.78 5.95 26.12
C MET A 295 -24.55 6.52 26.84
N MET A 296 -23.74 7.31 26.14
CA MET A 296 -22.53 7.94 26.67
C MET A 296 -22.79 9.42 26.95
N PRO A 297 -22.74 9.89 28.21
CA PRO A 297 -22.95 11.30 28.53
C PRO A 297 -21.74 12.14 28.11
N LEU A 298 -21.97 13.11 27.24
CA LEU A 298 -20.98 14.08 26.76
C LEU A 298 -21.30 15.46 27.37
N PRO A 299 -20.63 15.84 28.48
CA PRO A 299 -20.84 17.15 29.11
C PRO A 299 -20.28 18.27 28.24
N CYS A 300 -21.04 19.36 28.18
CA CYS A 300 -20.79 20.52 27.34
C CYS A 300 -20.99 21.79 28.18
N SER A 301 -19.93 22.23 28.87
CA SER A 301 -19.95 23.43 29.73
C SER A 301 -19.58 24.72 28.98
N ASP A 302 -19.04 24.58 27.78
CA ASP A 302 -18.50 25.61 26.91
C ASP A 302 -19.43 25.87 25.70
N VAL A 303 -19.32 27.06 25.11
CA VAL A 303 -20.21 27.49 24.01
C VAL A 303 -19.96 26.68 22.74
N ILE A 304 -20.99 25.94 22.30
CA ILE A 304 -20.95 25.12 21.09
C ILE A 304 -21.34 25.95 19.86
N LYS A 305 -20.44 25.99 18.88
CA LYS A 305 -20.71 26.59 17.57
C LYS A 305 -21.43 25.57 16.65
N PRO A 306 -22.30 26.02 15.72
CA PRO A 306 -22.83 25.13 14.68
C PRO A 306 -21.69 24.48 13.88
N GLY A 307 -21.77 23.17 13.64
CA GLY A 307 -20.70 22.41 12.98
C GLY A 307 -19.45 22.17 13.84
N ALA A 308 -19.48 22.50 15.14
CA ALA A 308 -18.43 22.09 16.06
C ALA A 308 -18.41 20.56 16.20
N VAL A 309 -17.24 20.00 16.50
CA VAL A 309 -17.01 18.55 16.57
C VAL A 309 -16.35 18.19 17.90
N ARG A 310 -16.88 17.15 18.57
CA ARG A 310 -16.23 16.46 19.70
C ARG A 310 -15.96 15.00 19.34
N ARG A 311 -15.21 14.28 20.17
CA ARG A 311 -14.88 12.86 19.95
C ARG A 311 -14.97 12.05 21.24
N LEU A 312 -15.72 10.95 21.18
CA LEU A 312 -15.71 9.89 22.18
C LEU A 312 -14.73 8.81 21.70
N ARG A 313 -13.57 8.72 22.37
CA ARG A 313 -12.46 7.86 21.93
C ARG A 313 -12.77 6.38 22.10
N GLY A 314 -12.48 5.58 21.09
CA GLY A 314 -12.67 4.12 21.12
C GLY A 314 -14.11 3.63 20.97
N GLU A 315 -15.08 4.53 20.71
CA GLU A 315 -16.49 4.18 20.53
C GLU A 315 -16.89 3.97 19.05
N GLY A 316 -15.94 4.10 18.12
CA GLY A 316 -16.10 3.82 16.69
C GLY A 316 -16.05 2.31 16.33
N LEU A 317 -15.70 1.98 15.09
CA LEU A 317 -15.58 0.60 14.61
C LEU A 317 -14.20 -0.01 14.94
N PRO A 318 -14.06 -1.34 15.02
CA PRO A 318 -12.77 -2.01 15.21
C PRO A 318 -11.76 -1.69 14.11
N LEU A 319 -10.47 -1.62 14.45
CA LEU A 319 -9.40 -1.41 13.47
C LEU A 319 -9.07 -2.72 12.74
N PRO A 320 -9.04 -2.78 11.39
CA PRO A 320 -8.82 -4.03 10.65
C PRO A 320 -7.40 -4.60 10.78
N LYS A 321 -6.39 -3.78 11.15
CA LYS A 321 -5.04 -4.25 11.52
C LYS A 321 -4.96 -4.75 12.98
N SER A 322 -5.91 -4.34 13.85
CA SER A 322 -5.86 -4.54 15.32
C SER A 322 -7.27 -4.55 15.93
N PRO A 323 -8.08 -5.62 15.76
CA PRO A 323 -9.52 -5.62 16.06
C PRO A 323 -9.89 -5.59 17.56
N SER A 324 -8.91 -5.55 18.46
CA SER A 324 -9.07 -5.22 19.89
C SER A 324 -9.11 -3.72 20.18
N GLN A 325 -8.71 -2.88 19.21
CA GLN A 325 -8.78 -1.43 19.24
C GLN A 325 -9.91 -0.95 18.31
N ARG A 326 -10.47 0.24 18.60
CA ARG A 326 -11.57 0.87 17.87
C ARG A 326 -11.19 2.30 17.48
N GLY A 327 -11.80 2.81 16.42
CA GLY A 327 -11.77 4.24 16.07
C GLY A 327 -12.62 5.10 17.02
N ASP A 328 -12.79 6.37 16.67
CA ASP A 328 -13.56 7.33 17.46
C ASP A 328 -15.05 7.36 17.04
N LEU A 329 -15.93 7.68 17.98
CA LEU A 329 -17.27 8.20 17.68
C LEU A 329 -17.18 9.73 17.68
N VAL A 330 -17.23 10.30 16.48
CA VAL A 330 -17.16 11.73 16.18
C VAL A 330 -18.57 12.31 16.34
N VAL A 331 -18.71 13.34 17.17
CA VAL A 331 -20.00 13.98 17.48
C VAL A 331 -20.01 15.37 16.87
N GLU A 332 -20.77 15.55 15.80
CA GLU A 332 -20.98 16.82 15.11
C GLU A 332 -22.22 17.52 15.65
N PHE A 333 -22.14 18.82 15.98
CA PHE A 333 -23.23 19.55 16.62
C PHE A 333 -24.02 20.41 15.62
N GLN A 334 -25.27 20.01 15.38
CA GLN A 334 -26.27 20.82 14.67
C GLN A 334 -27.08 21.65 15.68
N VAL A 335 -26.87 22.97 15.68
CA VAL A 335 -27.59 23.89 16.57
C VAL A 335 -28.92 24.32 15.95
N ALA A 336 -30.03 23.93 16.59
CA ALA A 336 -31.38 24.34 16.23
C ALA A 336 -31.73 25.71 16.86
N PHE A 337 -32.04 26.68 16.02
CA PHE A 337 -32.55 27.99 16.43
C PHE A 337 -34.07 27.93 16.61
N PRO A 338 -34.66 28.69 17.57
CA PRO A 338 -36.11 28.76 17.73
C PRO A 338 -36.75 29.64 16.64
N ASP A 339 -37.86 29.19 16.04
CA ASP A 339 -38.55 29.91 14.95
C ASP A 339 -39.04 31.31 15.35
N ARG A 340 -39.34 31.50 16.66
CA ARG A 340 -39.82 32.76 17.23
C ARG A 340 -39.24 32.97 18.62
N ILE A 341 -38.97 34.24 18.95
CA ILE A 341 -38.53 34.69 20.28
C ILE A 341 -39.53 35.77 20.76
N PRO A 342 -40.14 35.65 21.95
CA PRO A 342 -41.05 36.66 22.50
C PRO A 342 -40.36 38.03 22.65
N PRO A 343 -41.09 39.16 22.53
CA PRO A 343 -40.48 40.50 22.54
C PRO A 343 -39.72 40.79 23.84
N GLN A 344 -40.30 40.46 25.01
CA GLN A 344 -39.64 40.58 26.32
C GLN A 344 -38.32 39.79 26.37
N SER A 345 -38.33 38.53 25.92
CA SER A 345 -37.12 37.71 25.85
C SER A 345 -36.08 38.29 24.89
N ARG A 346 -36.52 38.91 23.79
CA ARG A 346 -35.65 39.52 22.78
C ARG A 346 -34.91 40.75 23.32
N GLU A 347 -35.53 41.54 24.19
CA GLU A 347 -34.89 42.68 24.86
C GLU A 347 -33.82 42.20 25.86
N ILE A 348 -34.13 41.19 26.67
CA ILE A 348 -33.18 40.55 27.59
C ILE A 348 -31.97 40.00 26.81
N ILE A 349 -32.22 39.22 25.74
CA ILE A 349 -31.17 38.67 24.88
C ILE A 349 -30.33 39.78 24.22
N LYS A 350 -30.96 40.88 23.76
CA LYS A 350 -30.25 42.03 23.17
C LYS A 350 -29.32 42.70 24.20
N HIS A 351 -29.74 42.83 25.45
CA HIS A 351 -28.90 43.39 26.51
C HIS A 351 -27.76 42.44 26.88
N SER A 352 -28.05 41.15 27.11
CA SER A 352 -27.04 40.15 27.51
C SER A 352 -25.98 39.91 26.44
N LEU A 353 -26.37 39.73 25.17
CA LEU A 353 -25.42 39.47 24.08
C LEU A 353 -24.65 40.71 23.62
N ALA A 354 -25.01 41.91 24.06
CA ALA A 354 -24.20 43.12 23.85
C ALA A 354 -23.00 43.24 24.80
N GLN A 355 -22.83 42.26 25.70
CA GLN A 355 -21.72 42.16 26.66
C GLN A 355 -20.79 40.96 26.36
N CYS A 356 -20.92 40.35 25.18
CA CYS A 356 -20.20 39.15 24.72
C CYS A 356 -19.41 39.44 23.44
#